data_AF-A0A9D5XID9-F1
#
_entry.id   AF-A0A9D5XID9-F1
#
_cell.length_a   1.000
_cell.length_b   1.000
_cell.length_c   1.000
_cell.angle_alpha   90.00
_cell.angle_beta   90.00
_cell.angle_gamma   90.00
#
_symmetry.space_group_name_H-M   'P 1'
#
loop_
_entity.id
_entity.type
_entity.pdbx_description
1 polymer ?
#
loop_
_entity_poly.entity_id
_entity_poly.type
_entity_poly.pdbx_seq_one_letter_code
_entity_poly.pdbx_strand_id
1 'polypeptide(L)'
;MSQIAKKQESRSGPWWKYGHVWLVLAGPAIVVVAGIVTAVIAINGADPVVADDYYQKGLNINQELRNAEKSLAPAGTARNHTTTPDKDLPDLAPR
;
A
#
# COMPACT_ATOMS: atom_id res chain seq x y z
N MET A 1 -34.12 42.95 58.83
CA MET A 1 -34.95 42.06 57.97
C MET A 1 -34.10 41.70 56.76
N SER A 2 -33.43 40.55 56.80
CA SER A 2 -32.51 40.10 55.74
C SER A 2 -33.04 38.78 55.19
N GLN A 3 -33.81 38.86 54.10
CA GLN A 3 -34.16 37.67 53.32
C GLN A 3 -32.96 37.34 52.44
N ILE A 4 -32.15 36.41 52.92
CA ILE A 4 -31.06 35.80 52.16
C ILE A 4 -31.70 35.14 50.93
N ALA A 5 -31.45 35.72 49.76
CA ALA A 5 -32.00 35.25 48.50
C ALA A 5 -31.68 33.76 48.31
N LYS A 6 -32.71 32.92 48.37
CA LYS A 6 -32.61 31.48 48.14
C LYS A 6 -32.26 31.29 46.66
N LYS A 7 -30.99 31.04 46.36
CA LYS A 7 -30.51 30.73 45.01
C LYS A 7 -31.28 29.50 44.52
N GLN A 8 -32.17 29.69 43.57
CA GLN A 8 -32.91 28.61 42.93
C GLN A 8 -31.90 27.81 42.09
N GLU A 9 -31.44 26.68 42.61
CA GLU A 9 -30.74 25.68 41.79
C GLU A 9 -31.77 25.07 40.84
N SER A 10 -31.67 25.42 39.56
CA SER A 10 -32.43 24.75 38.52
C SER A 10 -31.94 23.30 38.43
N ARG A 11 -32.78 22.37 38.90
CA ARG A 11 -32.55 20.94 38.67
C ARG A 11 -32.75 20.67 37.19
N SER A 12 -31.69 20.76 36.40
CA SER A 12 -31.69 20.31 35.02
C SER A 12 -31.98 18.81 34.98
N GLY A 13 -32.97 18.43 34.16
CA GLY A 13 -33.35 17.03 33.98
C GLY A 13 -32.27 16.24 33.24
N PRO A 14 -32.43 14.90 33.15
CA PRO A 14 -31.45 14.07 32.47
C PRO A 14 -31.27 14.45 30.99
N TRP A 15 -30.03 14.62 30.56
CA TRP A 15 -29.69 15.22 29.26
C TRP A 15 -30.19 14.42 28.05
N TRP A 16 -30.28 13.09 28.17
CA TRP A 16 -30.71 12.20 27.09
C TRP A 16 -32.18 12.36 26.69
N LYS A 17 -32.98 13.06 27.50
CA LYS A 17 -34.39 13.36 27.19
C LYS A 17 -34.55 14.52 26.21
N TYR A 18 -33.52 15.33 26.01
CA TYR A 18 -33.60 16.50 25.14
C TYR A 18 -33.25 16.12 23.69
N GLY A 19 -34.23 16.25 22.77
CA GLY A 19 -34.07 15.84 21.37
C GLY A 19 -32.91 16.53 20.63
N HIS A 20 -32.63 17.80 20.94
CA HIS A 20 -31.50 18.53 20.34
C HIS A 20 -30.13 17.95 20.72
N VAL A 21 -30.00 17.24 21.84
CA VAL A 21 -28.72 16.58 22.18
C VAL A 21 -28.44 15.45 21.18
N TRP A 22 -29.48 14.71 20.77
CA TRP A 22 -29.36 13.69 19.74
C TRP A 22 -29.04 14.28 18.37
N LEU A 23 -29.58 15.45 18.03
CA LEU A 23 -29.24 16.15 16.78
C LEU A 23 -27.73 16.48 16.71
N VAL A 24 -27.16 16.97 17.81
CA VAL A 24 -25.73 17.29 17.90
C VAL A 24 -24.88 16.03 17.84
N LEU A 25 -25.29 14.95 18.51
CA LEU A 25 -24.58 13.66 18.48
C LEU A 25 -24.69 12.95 17.13
N ALA A 26 -25.80 13.15 16.39
CA ALA A 26 -26.05 12.49 15.12
C ALA A 26 -25.01 12.86 14.06
N GLY A 27 -24.59 14.13 13.98
CA GLY A 27 -23.60 14.58 13.00
C GLY A 27 -22.29 13.76 13.06
N PRO A 28 -21.58 13.74 14.20
CA PRO A 28 -20.39 12.92 14.37
C PRO A 28 -20.65 11.41 14.22
N ALA A 29 -21.77 10.91 14.75
CA ALA A 29 -22.10 9.48 14.66
C ALA A 29 -22.27 9.01 13.21
N ILE A 30 -22.91 9.82 12.36
CA ILE A 30 -23.10 9.52 10.93
C ILE A 30 -21.74 9.41 10.22
N VAL A 31 -20.81 10.34 10.48
CA VAL A 31 -19.49 10.32 9.84
C VAL A 31 -18.67 9.09 10.24
N VAL A 32 -18.74 8.67 11.51
CA VAL A 32 -18.07 7.44 11.97
C VAL A 32 -18.63 6.21 11.25
N VAL A 33 -19.96 6.10 11.16
CA VAL A 33 -20.61 4.99 10.44
C VAL A 33 -20.23 5.01 8.96
N ALA A 34 -20.25 6.17 8.31
CA ALA A 34 -19.84 6.32 6.92
C ALA A 34 -18.38 5.89 6.71
N GLY A 35 -17.46 6.31 7.59
CA GLY A 35 -16.05 5.91 7.52
C GLY A 35 -15.85 4.40 7.65
N ILE A 36 -16.59 3.74 8.54
CA ILE A 36 -16.57 2.27 8.67
C ILE A 36 -17.08 1.62 7.38
N VAL A 37 -18.21 2.09 6.84
CA VAL A 37 -18.76 1.56 5.58
C VAL A 37 -17.76 1.71 4.44
N THR A 38 -17.11 2.87 4.31
CA THR A 38 -16.06 3.08 3.31
C THR A 38 -14.88 2.15 3.52
N ALA A 39 -14.42 1.95 4.75
CA ALA A 39 -13.34 1.01 5.05
C ALA A 39 -13.71 -0.43 4.68
N VAL A 40 -14.94 -0.86 4.97
CA VAL A 40 -15.45 -2.17 4.60
C VAL A 40 -15.46 -2.34 3.08
N ILE A 41 -15.93 -1.34 2.33
CA ILE A 41 -15.92 -1.38 0.86
C ILE A 41 -14.48 -1.46 0.33
N ALA A 42 -13.56 -0.68 0.89
CA ALA A 42 -12.16 -0.66 0.47
C ALA A 42 -11.46 -2.01 0.68
N ILE A 43 -11.74 -2.69 1.80
CA ILE A 43 -11.14 -4.00 2.09
C ILE A 43 -11.73 -5.09 1.19
N ASN A 44 -13.04 -5.10 0.97
CA ASN A 44 -13.70 -6.15 0.19
C ASN A 44 -13.52 -5.98 -1.33
N GLY A 45 -13.27 -4.76 -1.81
CA GLY A 45 -13.10 -4.44 -3.23
C GLY A 45 -11.66 -4.28 -3.69
N ALA A 46 -10.67 -4.56 -2.83
CA ALA A 46 -9.27 -4.48 -3.21
C ALA A 46 -8.92 -5.63 -4.18
N ASP A 47 -8.84 -5.31 -5.48
CA ASP A 47 -8.16 -6.14 -6.46
C ASP A 47 -6.69 -6.29 -6.00
N PRO A 48 -6.15 -7.51 -5.81
CA PRO A 48 -4.78 -7.71 -5.36
C PRO A 48 -3.80 -7.01 -6.30
N VAL A 49 -3.31 -5.84 -5.87
CA VAL A 49 -2.49 -4.93 -6.69
C VAL A 49 -1.10 -5.49 -6.98
N VAL A 50 -0.69 -6.54 -6.27
CA VAL A 50 0.57 -7.25 -6.46
C VAL A 50 0.26 -8.71 -6.19
N ALA A 51 0.23 -9.54 -7.23
CA ALA A 51 0.36 -10.97 -7.02
C ALA A 51 1.68 -11.21 -6.29
N ASP A 52 1.72 -12.00 -5.21
CA ASP A 52 2.96 -12.24 -4.43
C ASP A 52 4.14 -12.69 -5.32
N ASP A 53 3.81 -13.33 -6.42
CA ASP A 53 4.67 -13.84 -7.47
C ASP A 53 5.04 -12.81 -8.55
N TYR A 54 4.55 -11.57 -8.52
CA TYR A 54 4.88 -10.52 -9.51
C TYR A 54 6.38 -10.25 -9.56
N TYR A 55 7.05 -10.25 -8.40
CA TYR A 55 8.50 -10.07 -8.32
C TYR A 55 9.24 -11.29 -8.89
N GLN A 56 8.77 -12.51 -8.58
CA GLN A 56 9.32 -13.75 -9.12
C GLN A 56 9.13 -13.85 -10.64
N LYS A 57 7.98 -13.37 -11.13
CA LYS A 57 7.64 -13.33 -12.55
C LYS A 57 8.54 -12.38 -13.32
N GLY A 58 8.86 -11.21 -12.75
CA GLY A 58 9.82 -10.26 -13.32
C GLY A 58 11.25 -10.79 -13.38
N LEU A 59 11.69 -11.58 -12.39
CA LEU A 59 12.99 -12.24 -12.40
C LEU A 59 13.07 -13.32 -13.49
N ASN A 60 12.04 -14.15 -13.59
CA ASN A 60 11.99 -15.27 -14.54
C ASN A 60 11.93 -14.80 -16.01
N ILE A 61 11.20 -13.70 -16.30
CA ILE A 61 11.16 -13.11 -17.65
C ILE A 61 12.55 -12.65 -18.11
N ASN A 62 13.34 -12.02 -17.23
CA ASN A 62 14.71 -11.62 -17.56
C ASN A 62 15.61 -12.84 -17.83
N GLN A 63 15.37 -13.94 -17.12
CA GLN A 63 16.12 -15.18 -17.31
C GLN A 63 15.75 -15.87 -18.62
N GLU A 64 14.47 -15.97 -18.97
CA GLU A 64 14.01 -16.47 -20.26
C GLU A 64 14.50 -15.62 -21.42
N LEU A 65 14.41 -14.29 -21.32
CA LEU A 65 14.91 -13.38 -22.35
C LEU A 65 16.42 -13.51 -22.56
N ARG A 66 17.21 -13.60 -21.49
CA ARG A 66 18.68 -13.81 -21.59
C ARG A 66 19.04 -15.18 -22.13
N ASN A 67 18.26 -16.21 -21.81
CA ASN A 67 18.47 -17.56 -22.32
C ASN A 67 18.05 -17.67 -23.79
N ALA A 68 16.95 -17.01 -24.16
CA ALA A 68 16.52 -16.87 -25.55
C ALA A 68 17.53 -16.06 -26.36
N GLU A 69 18.06 -14.96 -25.84
CA GLU A 69 19.11 -14.16 -26.48
C GLU A 69 20.43 -14.93 -26.61
N LYS A 70 20.80 -15.77 -25.63
CA LYS A 70 21.92 -16.73 -25.76
C LYS A 70 21.65 -17.84 -26.78
N SER A 71 20.41 -18.31 -26.88
CA SER A 71 20.00 -19.36 -27.80
C SER A 71 19.76 -18.86 -29.23
N LEU A 72 19.48 -17.56 -29.38
CA LEU A 72 19.30 -16.83 -30.63
C LEU A 72 20.52 -15.98 -30.99
N ALA A 73 21.56 -15.96 -30.14
CA ALA A 73 22.85 -15.39 -30.46
C ALA A 73 23.26 -15.99 -31.80
N PRO A 74 23.45 -15.16 -32.84
CA PRO A 74 23.67 -15.67 -34.18
C PRO A 74 24.80 -16.69 -34.14
N ALA A 75 24.57 -17.87 -34.72
CA ALA A 75 25.61 -18.87 -35.01
C ALA A 75 26.76 -18.31 -35.91
N GLY A 76 26.76 -17.01 -36.19
CA GLY A 76 27.82 -16.24 -36.83
C GLY A 76 28.91 -15.71 -35.88
N THR A 77 28.72 -15.66 -34.56
CA THR A 77 29.81 -15.24 -33.64
C THR A 77 30.90 -16.31 -33.48
N ALA A 78 30.63 -17.55 -33.90
CA ALA A 78 31.59 -18.65 -33.90
C ALA A 78 32.62 -18.61 -35.06
N ARG A 79 32.71 -17.53 -35.84
CA ARG A 79 33.54 -17.49 -37.07
C ARG A 79 34.75 -16.56 -37.05
N ASN A 80 35.06 -15.84 -35.95
CA ASN A 80 36.23 -14.93 -35.93
C ASN A 80 37.02 -14.85 -34.61
N HIS A 81 36.92 -15.83 -33.72
CA HIS A 81 37.67 -15.81 -32.45
C HIS A 81 39.04 -16.52 -32.47
N THR A 82 39.60 -16.81 -33.66
CA THR A 82 40.95 -17.43 -33.82
C THR A 82 42.05 -16.43 -34.20
N THR A 83 41.81 -15.12 -34.13
CA THR A 83 42.82 -14.08 -34.40
C THR A 83 42.90 -13.06 -33.27
N THR A 84 42.90 -13.53 -32.03
CA THR A 84 43.38 -12.74 -30.88
C THR A 84 44.31 -13.65 -30.09
N PRO A 85 45.63 -13.39 -30.06
CA PRO A 85 46.55 -14.27 -29.36
C PRO A 85 46.33 -14.17 -27.84
N ASP A 86 46.45 -15.30 -27.14
CA ASP A 86 46.21 -15.45 -25.70
C ASP A 86 47.08 -14.53 -24.80
N LYS A 87 48.06 -13.83 -25.38
CA LYS A 87 48.96 -12.88 -24.71
C LYS A 87 48.31 -11.53 -24.39
N ASP A 88 47.15 -11.21 -24.98
CA ASP A 88 46.48 -9.91 -24.85
C ASP A 88 45.23 -9.95 -23.95
N LEU A 89 44.99 -11.06 -23.24
CA LEU A 89 43.93 -11.14 -22.23
C LEU A 89 44.36 -10.34 -20.99
N PRO A 90 43.58 -9.34 -20.53
CA PRO A 90 43.86 -8.67 -19.26
C PRO A 90 43.76 -9.68 -18.11
N ASP A 91 44.73 -9.64 -17.19
CA ASP A 91 44.75 -10.48 -15.98
C ASP A 91 43.58 -10.08 -15.08
N LEU A 92 42.53 -10.91 -15.10
CA LEU A 92 41.32 -10.75 -14.28
C LEU A 92 41.42 -11.53 -12.95
N ALA A 93 42.62 -11.92 -12.50
CA ALA A 93 42.77 -12.45 -11.15
C ALA A 93 42.45 -11.34 -10.12
N PRO A 94 41.49 -11.56 -9.20
CA PRO A 94 41.29 -10.64 -8.09
C PRO A 94 42.53 -10.70 -7.17
N ARG A 95 43.13 -9.53 -6.86
CA ARG A 95 44.04 -9.36 -5.73
C ARG A 95 43.25 -9.10 -4.46
#